data_AF-A0A7Y4Y3Z5-F1
#
_entry.id   AF-A0A7Y4Y3Z5-F1
#
_cell.length_a   1.000
_cell.length_b   1.000
_cell.length_c   1.000
_cell.angle_alpha   90.00
_cell.angle_beta   90.00
_cell.angle_gamma   90.00
#
_symmetry.space_group_name_H-M   'P 1'
#
loop_
_entity.id
_entity.type
_entity.pdbx_description
1 polymer ?
#
loop_
_entity_poly.entity_id
_entity_poly.type
_entity_poly.pdbx_seq_one_letter_code
_entity_poly.pdbx_strand_id
1 'polypeptide(L)'
;MNADNHISPELQGKIDALTDENLKANILRYLNRPWKRRKSNEQIFDEMVADYEEVMTERAKWRQWTDEEVAAFVEHFKQEMPDDFAEFLRQERENNEIEGELAWRARRLADRWLPGLEFVDLGTLFGKVRDYARAHLIG
;
A
#
# COMPACT_ATOMS: atom_id res chain seq x y z
N MET A 1 5.70 27.03 -25.91
CA MET A 1 4.32 26.90 -25.40
C MET A 1 4.40 26.66 -23.91
N ASN A 2 3.84 27.56 -23.10
CA ASN A 2 3.67 27.31 -21.67
C ASN A 2 2.47 26.36 -21.53
N ALA A 3 2.65 25.22 -20.86
CA ALA A 3 1.54 24.36 -20.50
C ALA A 3 0.59 25.16 -19.58
N ASP A 4 -0.69 25.15 -19.89
CA ASP A 4 -1.70 25.75 -19.03
C ASP A 4 -1.72 24.97 -17.71
N ASN A 5 -1.42 25.68 -16.61
CA ASN A 5 -1.28 25.07 -15.29
C ASN A 5 -2.62 25.02 -14.54
N HIS A 6 -3.69 25.57 -15.12
CA HIS A 6 -5.02 25.55 -14.55
C HIS A 6 -5.70 24.19 -14.79
N ILE A 7 -6.48 23.71 -13.82
CA ILE A 7 -7.33 22.52 -13.99
C ILE A 7 -8.62 22.99 -14.69
N SER A 8 -8.86 22.52 -15.91
CA SER A 8 -10.10 22.85 -16.65
C SER A 8 -11.34 22.29 -15.93
N PRO A 9 -12.53 22.91 -16.05
CA PRO A 9 -13.77 22.35 -15.52
C PRO A 9 -14.05 20.93 -16.03
N GLU A 10 -13.70 20.65 -17.29
CA GLU A 10 -13.82 19.34 -17.91
C GLU A 10 -12.90 18.32 -17.21
N LEU A 11 -11.65 18.69 -16.93
CA LEU A 11 -10.71 17.83 -16.21
C LEU A 11 -11.15 17.62 -14.75
N GLN A 12 -11.66 18.66 -14.09
CA GLN A 12 -12.21 18.53 -12.74
C GLN A 12 -13.38 17.52 -12.73
N GLY A 13 -14.28 17.60 -13.70
CA GLY A 13 -15.38 16.64 -13.84
C GLY A 13 -14.91 15.19 -14.05
N LYS A 14 -13.82 14.98 -14.79
CA LYS A 14 -13.21 13.64 -14.93
C LYS A 14 -12.62 13.13 -13.61
N ILE A 15 -11.97 14.00 -12.84
CA ILE A 15 -11.41 13.65 -11.53
C ILE A 15 -12.54 13.29 -10.57
N ASP A 16 -13.59 14.11 -10.51
CA ASP A 16 -14.72 13.90 -9.60
C ASP A 16 -15.48 12.60 -9.91
N ALA A 17 -15.50 12.16 -11.17
CA ALA A 17 -16.12 10.92 -11.62
C ALA A 17 -15.36 9.64 -11.27
N LEU A 18 -14.10 9.72 -10.80
CA LEU A 18 -13.36 8.53 -10.35
C LEU A 18 -14.06 7.90 -9.14
N THR A 19 -13.96 6.58 -8.96
CA THR A 19 -14.54 5.90 -7.78
C THR A 19 -13.56 5.84 -6.60
N ASP A 20 -12.25 5.83 -6.89
CA ASP A 20 -11.20 5.71 -5.89
C ASP A 20 -10.77 7.09 -5.36
N GLU A 21 -11.11 7.36 -4.10
CA GLU A 21 -10.79 8.63 -3.43
C GLU A 21 -9.29 8.85 -3.21
N ASN A 22 -8.49 7.79 -3.08
CA ASN A 22 -7.04 7.90 -2.95
C ASN A 22 -6.40 8.30 -4.29
N LEU A 23 -6.88 7.72 -5.40
CA LEU A 23 -6.46 8.11 -6.74
C LEU A 23 -6.81 9.58 -7.01
N LYS A 24 -8.04 10.01 -6.70
CA LYS A 24 -8.46 11.42 -6.78
C LYS A 24 -7.52 12.33 -6.02
N ALA A 25 -7.30 12.04 -4.73
CA ALA A 25 -6.45 12.84 -3.88
C ALA A 25 -5.01 12.92 -4.40
N ASN A 26 -4.48 11.81 -4.93
CA ASN A 26 -3.14 11.78 -5.50
C ASN A 26 -3.03 12.62 -6.77
N ILE A 27 -4.00 12.50 -7.70
CA ILE A 27 -4.06 13.30 -8.93
C ILE A 27 -4.16 14.79 -8.58
N LEU A 28 -5.09 15.19 -7.73
CA LEU A 28 -5.26 16.59 -7.32
C LEU A 28 -3.99 17.14 -6.67
N ARG A 29 -3.37 16.37 -5.76
CA ARG A 29 -2.10 16.74 -5.15
C ARG A 29 -1.03 16.91 -6.21
N TYR A 30 -0.90 15.96 -7.13
CA TYR A 30 0.13 15.99 -8.16
C TYR A 30 -0.05 17.19 -9.08
N LEU A 31 -1.28 17.47 -9.55
CA LEU A 31 -1.63 18.59 -10.44
C LEU A 31 -1.44 19.96 -9.77
N ASN A 32 -1.79 20.11 -8.50
CA ASN A 32 -1.70 21.40 -7.78
C ASN A 32 -0.27 21.79 -7.35
N ARG A 33 0.67 20.85 -7.38
CA ARG A 33 2.04 21.16 -6.98
C ARG A 33 2.73 22.08 -8.03
N PRO A 34 3.49 23.10 -7.62
CA PRO A 34 4.13 24.04 -8.55
C PRO A 34 5.43 23.46 -9.13
N TRP A 35 5.40 22.97 -10.38
CA TRP A 35 6.61 22.52 -11.10
C TRP A 35 6.59 23.03 -12.54
N LYS A 36 7.77 23.19 -13.15
CA LYS A 36 7.88 23.33 -14.61
C LYS A 36 7.57 22.00 -15.27
N ARG A 37 6.34 21.83 -15.75
CA ARG A 37 5.90 20.62 -16.45
C ARG A 37 6.03 20.79 -17.97
N ARG A 38 6.38 19.68 -18.64
CA ARG A 38 6.40 19.59 -20.11
C ARG A 38 5.07 19.06 -20.69
N LYS A 39 4.26 18.41 -19.85
CA LYS A 39 2.97 17.79 -20.19
C LYS A 39 1.82 18.65 -19.67
N SER A 40 0.66 18.61 -20.33
CA SER A 40 -0.55 19.25 -19.84
C SER A 40 -1.14 18.51 -18.64
N ASN A 41 -2.03 19.16 -17.90
CA ASN A 41 -2.74 18.54 -16.78
C ASN A 41 -3.58 17.33 -17.24
N GLU A 42 -4.18 17.39 -18.43
CA GLU A 42 -4.92 16.29 -19.05
C GLU A 42 -4.01 15.09 -19.37
N GLN A 43 -2.84 15.33 -19.96
CA GLN A 43 -1.88 14.25 -20.23
C GLN A 43 -1.39 13.59 -18.94
N ILE A 44 -1.17 14.39 -17.90
CA ILE A 44 -0.78 13.87 -16.58
C ILE A 44 -1.90 13.06 -15.97
N PHE A 45 -3.15 13.52 -16.07
CA PHE A 45 -4.32 12.77 -15.62
C PHE A 45 -4.42 11.42 -16.32
N ASP A 46 -4.37 11.40 -17.66
CA ASP A 46 -4.49 10.17 -18.44
C ASP A 46 -3.36 9.18 -18.11
N GLU A 47 -2.13 9.65 -17.96
CA GLU A 47 -0.99 8.82 -17.53
C GLU A 47 -1.17 8.26 -16.12
N MET A 48 -1.56 9.09 -15.16
CA MET A 48 -1.77 8.63 -13.77
C MET A 48 -2.90 7.62 -13.64
N VAL A 49 -3.98 7.78 -14.42
CA VAL A 49 -5.09 6.81 -14.45
C VAL A 49 -4.63 5.50 -15.09
N ALA A 50 -3.93 5.54 -16.22
CA ALA A 50 -3.41 4.35 -16.88
C ALA A 50 -2.42 3.57 -15.99
N ASP A 51 -1.46 4.28 -15.36
CA ASP A 51 -0.51 3.68 -14.42
C ASP A 51 -1.24 3.04 -13.23
N TYR A 52 -2.31 3.70 -12.73
CA TYR A 52 -3.12 3.18 -11.63
C TYR A 52 -3.87 1.91 -12.06
N GLU A 53 -4.50 1.91 -13.23
CA GLU A 53 -5.23 0.75 -13.76
C GLU A 53 -4.31 -0.45 -14.00
N GLU A 54 -3.08 -0.22 -14.49
CA GLU A 54 -2.06 -1.26 -14.64
C GLU A 54 -1.67 -1.85 -13.29
N VAL A 55 -1.35 -0.99 -12.32
CA VAL A 55 -1.01 -1.42 -10.95
C VAL A 55 -2.15 -2.20 -10.31
N MET A 56 -3.40 -1.77 -10.49
CA MET A 56 -4.56 -2.46 -9.93
C MET A 56 -4.84 -3.79 -10.62
N THR A 57 -4.59 -3.88 -11.93
CA THR A 57 -4.69 -5.14 -12.68
C THR A 57 -3.65 -6.15 -12.20
N GLU A 58 -2.41 -5.74 -11.97
CA GLU A 58 -1.38 -6.61 -11.40
C GLU A 58 -1.71 -7.01 -9.96
N ARG A 59 -2.20 -6.07 -9.13
CA ARG A 59 -2.63 -6.36 -7.76
C ARG A 59 -3.79 -7.35 -7.70
N ALA A 60 -4.70 -7.32 -8.67
CA ALA A 60 -5.80 -8.28 -8.76
C ALA A 60 -5.32 -9.72 -9.00
N LYS A 61 -4.10 -9.91 -9.51
CA LYS A 61 -3.48 -11.23 -9.68
C LYS A 61 -2.82 -11.75 -8.40
N TRP A 62 -2.50 -10.88 -7.45
CA TRP A 62 -1.85 -11.26 -6.19
C TRP A 62 -2.82 -12.01 -5.29
N ARG A 63 -2.29 -12.83 -4.39
CA ARG A 63 -3.11 -13.52 -3.40
C ARG A 63 -3.90 -12.51 -2.58
N GLN A 64 -5.21 -12.75 -2.47
CA GLN A 64 -6.10 -11.97 -1.64
C GLN A 64 -6.18 -12.60 -0.26
N TRP A 65 -5.46 -12.02 0.71
CA TRP A 65 -5.50 -12.43 2.11
C TRP A 65 -6.84 -12.07 2.75
N THR A 66 -7.49 -13.04 3.38
CA THR A 66 -8.70 -12.76 4.18
C THR A 66 -8.32 -12.27 5.57
N ASP A 67 -9.25 -11.60 6.25
CA ASP A 67 -9.04 -11.12 7.62
C ASP A 67 -8.77 -12.28 8.59
N GLU A 68 -9.39 -13.44 8.35
CA GLU A 68 -9.15 -14.67 9.12
C GLU A 68 -7.75 -15.24 8.91
N GLU A 69 -7.25 -15.25 7.67
CA GLU A 69 -5.88 -15.71 7.37
C GLU A 69 -4.85 -14.79 8.04
N VAL A 70 -5.08 -13.49 8.00
CA VAL A 70 -4.22 -12.49 8.64
C VAL A 70 -4.24 -12.67 10.16
N ALA A 71 -5.42 -12.80 10.76
CA ALA A 71 -5.56 -13.04 12.19
C ALA A 71 -4.88 -14.36 12.61
N ALA A 72 -5.05 -15.43 11.83
CA ALA A 72 -4.40 -16.71 12.09
C ALA A 72 -2.87 -16.61 12.06
N PHE A 73 -2.31 -15.87 11.09
CA PHE A 73 -0.86 -15.64 11.05
C PHE A 73 -0.39 -14.78 12.23
N VAL A 74 -1.14 -13.76 12.62
CA VAL A 74 -0.82 -12.93 13.80
C VAL A 74 -0.74 -13.78 15.06
N GLU A 75 -1.70 -14.69 15.27
CA GLU A 75 -1.68 -15.61 16.41
C GLU A 75 -0.50 -16.60 16.33
N HIS A 76 -0.19 -17.10 15.13
CA HIS A 76 0.98 -17.95 14.94
C HIS A 76 2.30 -17.21 15.25
N PHE A 77 2.42 -15.93 14.85
CA PHE A 77 3.58 -15.10 15.16
C PHE A 77 3.73 -14.85 16.66
N LYS A 78 2.63 -14.51 17.34
CA LYS A 78 2.62 -14.39 18.81
C LYS A 78 3.11 -15.65 19.52
N GLN A 79 2.72 -16.83 19.03
CA GLN A 79 3.05 -18.10 19.66
C GLN A 79 4.50 -18.53 19.42
N GLU A 80 4.96 -18.44 18.17
CA GLU A 80 6.28 -18.96 17.80
C GLU A 80 7.43 -18.02 18.15
N MET A 81 7.19 -16.70 18.10
CA MET A 81 8.24 -15.70 18.30
C MET A 81 7.69 -14.50 19.10
N PRO A 82 7.28 -14.69 20.37
CA PRO A 82 6.60 -13.67 21.16
C PRO A 82 7.42 -12.39 21.34
N ASP A 83 8.73 -12.50 21.58
CA ASP A 83 9.62 -11.34 21.75
C ASP A 83 9.75 -10.55 20.45
N ASP A 84 9.89 -11.23 19.31
CA ASP A 84 9.96 -10.60 17.99
C ASP A 84 8.62 -9.97 17.61
N PHE A 85 7.50 -10.57 18.00
CA PHE A 85 6.18 -9.99 17.78
C PHE A 85 5.98 -8.72 18.61
N ALA A 86 6.41 -8.72 19.88
CA ALA A 86 6.37 -7.53 20.71
C ALA A 86 7.23 -6.40 20.15
N GLU A 87 8.45 -6.72 19.69
CA GLU A 87 9.34 -5.77 19.05
C GLU A 87 8.78 -5.26 17.72
N PHE A 88 8.14 -6.13 16.93
CA PHE A 88 7.45 -5.75 15.70
C PHE A 88 6.37 -4.70 15.96
N LEU A 89 5.52 -4.92 16.97
CA LEU A 89 4.49 -3.96 17.35
C LEU A 89 5.09 -2.64 17.84
N ARG A 90 6.17 -2.69 18.63
CA ARG A 90 6.88 -1.49 19.10
C ARG A 90 7.41 -0.66 17.92
N GLN A 91 8.11 -1.31 16.99
CA GLN A 91 8.69 -0.65 15.82
C GLN A 91 7.61 -0.10 14.88
N GLU A 92 6.51 -0.83 14.69
CA GLU A 92 5.37 -0.35 13.91
C GLU A 92 4.75 0.91 14.53
N ARG A 93 4.58 0.94 15.85
CA ARG A 93 4.03 2.09 16.58
C ARG A 93 4.94 3.31 16.54
N GLU A 94 6.24 3.12 16.75
CA GLU A 94 7.19 4.22 17.00
C GLU A 94 7.82 4.77 15.74
N ASN A 95 8.14 3.90 14.77
CA ASN A 95 8.93 4.27 13.60
C ASN A 95 8.19 4.06 12.29
N ASN A 96 7.06 3.34 12.31
CA ASN A 96 6.38 2.88 11.09
C ASN A 96 7.32 2.14 10.12
N GLU A 97 8.39 1.56 10.66
CA GLU A 97 9.46 0.89 9.95
C GLU A 97 9.93 -0.31 10.78
N ILE A 98 10.06 -1.46 10.11
CA ILE A 98 10.52 -2.70 10.73
C ILE A 98 11.97 -2.93 10.31
N GLU A 99 12.85 -3.10 11.28
CA GLU A 99 14.27 -3.39 11.08
C GLU A 99 14.47 -4.64 10.19
N GLY A 100 15.47 -4.60 9.32
CA GLY A 100 15.72 -5.64 8.32
C GLY A 100 15.86 -7.05 8.91
N GLU A 101 16.56 -7.22 10.02
CA GLU A 101 16.73 -8.51 10.70
C GLU A 101 15.40 -9.06 11.24
N LEU A 102 14.59 -8.20 11.87
CA LEU A 102 13.27 -8.57 12.37
C LEU A 102 12.32 -8.93 11.21
N ALA A 103 12.31 -8.10 10.16
CA ALA A 103 11.53 -8.36 8.96
C ALA A 103 11.93 -9.70 8.30
N TRP A 104 13.22 -10.02 8.26
CA TRP A 104 13.70 -11.28 7.70
C TRP A 104 13.30 -12.50 8.56
N ARG A 105 13.40 -12.40 9.89
CA ARG A 105 12.94 -13.45 10.81
C ARG A 105 11.43 -13.69 10.68
N ALA A 106 10.63 -12.63 10.63
CA ALA A 106 9.19 -12.73 10.41
C ALA A 106 8.84 -13.36 9.06
N ARG A 107 9.54 -13.00 7.97
CA ARG A 107 9.36 -13.64 6.64
C ARG A 107 9.65 -15.13 6.67
N ARG A 108 10.71 -15.55 7.37
CA ARG A 108 11.00 -16.98 7.54
C ARG A 108 9.94 -17.71 8.37
N LEU A 109 9.30 -17.02 9.31
CA LEU A 109 8.16 -17.59 10.02
C LEU A 109 6.99 -17.80 9.04
N ALA A 110 6.65 -16.81 8.22
CA ALA A 110 5.59 -16.92 7.22
C ALA A 110 5.84 -18.06 6.21
N ASP A 111 7.07 -18.22 5.73
CA ASP A 111 7.46 -19.32 4.85
C ASP A 111 7.32 -20.70 5.51
N ARG A 112 7.60 -20.82 6.82
CA ARG A 112 7.34 -22.07 7.55
C ARG A 112 5.86 -22.33 7.80
N TRP A 113 5.10 -21.27 8.04
CA TRP A 113 3.66 -21.35 8.30
C TRP A 113 2.88 -21.77 7.05
N LEU A 114 3.20 -21.17 5.91
CA LEU A 114 2.62 -21.49 4.62
C LEU A 114 3.73 -21.61 3.55
N PRO A 115 4.29 -22.82 3.38
CA PRO A 115 5.38 -23.05 2.44
C PRO A 115 5.00 -22.74 0.98
N GLY A 116 5.95 -22.18 0.23
CA GLY A 116 5.77 -21.89 -1.19
C GLY A 116 5.06 -20.57 -1.48
N LEU A 117 4.99 -19.66 -0.50
CA LEU A 117 4.55 -18.29 -0.73
C LEU A 117 5.53 -17.53 -1.62
N GLU A 118 5.00 -16.90 -2.67
CA GLU A 118 5.77 -16.01 -3.51
C GLU A 118 6.17 -14.74 -2.74
N PHE A 119 7.28 -14.11 -3.14
CA PHE A 119 7.78 -12.91 -2.47
C PHE A 119 6.74 -11.78 -2.41
N VAL A 120 5.92 -11.65 -3.46
CA VAL A 120 4.84 -10.66 -3.52
C VAL A 120 3.75 -10.94 -2.48
N ASP A 121 3.38 -12.20 -2.29
CA ASP A 121 2.35 -12.60 -1.33
C ASP A 121 2.82 -12.43 0.12
N LEU A 122 4.11 -12.66 0.38
CA LEU A 122 4.72 -12.30 1.66
C LEU A 122 4.64 -10.80 1.90
N GLY A 123 4.98 -9.98 0.90
CA GLY A 123 4.89 -8.53 0.99
C GLY A 123 3.47 -8.04 1.32
N THR A 124 2.46 -8.60 0.66
CA THR A 124 1.05 -8.25 0.91
C THR A 124 0.56 -8.75 2.27
N LEU A 125 0.98 -9.94 2.72
CA LEU A 125 0.66 -10.46 4.06
C LEU A 125 1.17 -9.49 5.14
N PHE A 126 2.43 -9.08 5.07
CA PHE A 126 3.00 -8.16 6.06
C PHE A 126 2.33 -6.79 6.04
N GLY A 127 1.91 -6.30 4.87
CA GLY A 127 1.05 -5.11 4.78
C GLY A 127 -0.24 -5.27 5.59
N LYS A 128 -0.95 -6.39 5.38
CA LYS A 128 -2.18 -6.71 6.11
C LYS A 128 -1.98 -6.91 7.61
N VAL A 129 -0.88 -7.53 8.02
CA VAL A 129 -0.52 -7.69 9.44
C VAL A 129 -0.31 -6.34 10.12
N ARG A 130 0.32 -5.37 9.43
CA ARG A 130 0.49 -4.01 9.95
C ARG A 130 -0.85 -3.29 10.06
N ASP A 131 -1.70 -3.40 9.04
CA ASP A 131 -3.05 -2.81 9.08
C ASP A 131 -3.88 -3.41 10.23
N TYR A 132 -3.84 -4.74 10.41
CA TYR A 132 -4.46 -5.42 11.54
C TYR A 132 -3.91 -4.93 12.89
N ALA A 133 -2.58 -4.82 13.01
CA ALA A 133 -1.94 -4.34 14.23
C ALA A 133 -2.38 -2.93 14.59
N ARG A 134 -2.44 -2.00 13.61
CA ARG A 134 -2.92 -0.63 13.82
C ARG A 134 -4.40 -0.55 14.18
N ALA A 135 -5.23 -1.45 13.65
CA ALA A 135 -6.66 -1.46 13.91
C ALA A 135 -7.02 -2.07 15.28
N HIS A 136 -6.25 -3.06 15.73
CA HIS A 136 -6.67 -3.92 16.85
C HIS A 136 -5.67 -4.03 18.01
N LEU A 137 -4.39 -3.73 17.79
CA LEU A 137 -3.31 -4.02 18.74
C LEU A 137 -2.52 -2.78 19.17
N ILE A 138 -2.50 -1.75 18.34
CA ILE A 138 -1.79 -0.49 18.56
C ILE A 138 -2.85 0.60 18.63
N GLY A 139 -3.04 1.18 19.82
CA GLY A 139 -3.87 2.36 20.06
C GLY A 139 -3.05 3.63 20.08
#